data_AF-A0A520C1L0-F1
#
_entry.id   AF-A0A520C1L0-F1
#
_cell.length_a   1.000
_cell.length_b   1.000
_cell.length_c   1.000
_cell.angle_alpha   90.00
_cell.angle_beta   90.00
_cell.angle_gamma   90.00
#
_symmetry.space_group_name_H-M   'P 1'
#
loop_
_entity.id
_entity.type
_entity.pdbx_description
1 polymer ?
#
loop_
_entity_poly.entity_id
_entity_poly.type
_entity_poly.pdbx_seq_one_letter_code
_entity_poly.pdbx_strand_id
1 'polypeptide(L)'
;MLLNNADLVLNKNEKAIRLNEVIIKSTKDNSFNYTGEIGKNACGDYVCLNDILNCRNHANEPNNTKPVKGKTYKYITYQGCILEEQNQASHYIEFTGVRHAKEFYLDDYKDPMEPAFFSTIYWNYATILEAKKETELSFYTSDITGRFKVVVQGATLNDVVYAEKYFDVKK
;
A
#
# COMPACT_ATOMS: atom_id res chain seq x y z
N MET A 1 -33.56 -3.37 -24.26
CA MET A 1 -32.29 -3.25 -25.00
C MET A 1 -31.24 -3.92 -24.12
N LEU A 2 -30.82 -5.14 -24.47
CA LEU A 2 -29.91 -5.95 -23.67
C LEU A 2 -28.49 -5.36 -23.78
N LEU A 3 -27.90 -5.01 -22.63
CA LEU A 3 -26.52 -4.55 -22.53
C LEU A 3 -25.59 -5.71 -22.91
N ASN A 4 -24.82 -5.50 -23.97
CA ASN A 4 -23.89 -6.50 -24.50
C ASN A 4 -22.61 -6.46 -23.64
N ASN A 5 -22.47 -7.41 -22.71
CA ASN A 5 -21.36 -7.47 -21.75
C ASN A 5 -20.05 -8.03 -22.35
N ALA A 6 -19.81 -7.81 -23.65
CA ALA A 6 -18.64 -8.33 -24.34
C ALA A 6 -17.32 -7.69 -23.87
N ASP A 7 -17.38 -6.50 -23.27
CA ASP A 7 -16.20 -5.76 -22.80
C ASP A 7 -15.71 -6.17 -21.40
N LEU A 8 -16.41 -7.08 -20.70
CA LEU A 8 -16.01 -7.61 -19.39
C LEU A 8 -15.21 -8.93 -19.49
N VAL A 9 -14.77 -9.31 -20.69
CA VAL A 9 -13.97 -10.51 -20.90
C VAL A 9 -12.50 -10.21 -20.59
N LEU A 10 -12.09 -10.56 -19.37
CA LEU A 10 -10.67 -10.55 -18.98
C LEU A 10 -9.87 -11.53 -19.85
N ASN A 11 -8.72 -11.07 -20.35
CA ASN A 11 -7.79 -11.90 -21.12
C ASN A 11 -7.30 -13.09 -20.27
N LYS A 12 -7.13 -14.27 -20.89
CA LYS A 12 -6.80 -15.56 -20.23
C LYS A 12 -5.55 -15.58 -19.34
N ASN A 13 -4.77 -14.50 -19.30
CA ASN A 13 -3.53 -14.39 -18.53
C ASN A 13 -3.67 -13.56 -17.23
N GLU A 14 -4.84 -13.00 -16.93
CA GLU A 14 -5.07 -12.27 -15.67
C GLU A 14 -5.78 -13.18 -14.65
N LYS A 15 -5.05 -13.59 -13.60
CA LYS A 15 -5.63 -14.30 -12.45
C LYS A 15 -6.38 -13.32 -11.56
N ALA A 16 -7.63 -13.04 -11.88
CA ALA A 16 -8.53 -12.32 -10.97
C ALA A 16 -8.95 -13.25 -9.80
N ILE A 17 -8.66 -12.84 -8.56
CA ILE A 17 -9.14 -13.52 -7.36
C ILE A 17 -10.66 -13.30 -7.27
N ARG A 18 -11.45 -14.35 -7.51
CA ARG A 18 -12.90 -14.31 -7.34
C ARG A 18 -13.26 -14.69 -5.90
N LEU A 19 -14.19 -13.95 -5.31
CA LEU A 19 -14.76 -14.32 -4.01
C LEU A 19 -15.60 -15.59 -4.19
N ASN A 20 -15.45 -16.53 -3.25
CA ASN A 20 -16.28 -17.73 -3.23
C ASN A 20 -17.70 -17.37 -2.80
N GLU A 21 -18.69 -17.81 -3.56
CA GLU A 21 -20.08 -17.73 -3.17
C GLU A 21 -20.33 -18.68 -1.99
N VAL A 22 -20.79 -18.15 -0.87
CA VAL A 22 -21.15 -18.94 0.31
C VAL A 22 -22.66 -18.95 0.44
N ILE A 23 -23.26 -20.13 0.26
CA ILE A 23 -24.71 -20.33 0.46
C ILE A 23 -24.95 -20.63 1.93
N ILE A 24 -25.47 -19.66 2.67
CA ILE A 24 -25.87 -19.86 4.07
C ILE A 24 -27.27 -20.49 4.09
N LYS A 25 -27.35 -21.76 4.44
CA LYS A 25 -28.62 -22.46 4.68
C LYS A 25 -28.95 -22.43 6.16
N SER A 26 -30.15 -21.98 6.51
CA SER A 26 -30.65 -22.05 7.88
C SER A 26 -31.02 -23.49 8.22
N THR A 27 -30.33 -24.09 9.18
CA THR A 27 -30.69 -25.37 9.80
C THR A 27 -31.07 -25.13 11.25
N LYS A 28 -32.26 -25.57 11.67
CA LYS A 28 -32.63 -25.65 13.08
C LYS A 28 -31.91 -26.83 13.70
N ASP A 29 -30.68 -26.61 14.11
CA ASP A 29 -29.91 -27.57 14.89
C ASP A 29 -29.85 -27.09 16.34
N ASN A 30 -30.58 -27.78 17.22
CA ASN A 30 -30.53 -27.52 18.67
C ASN A 30 -29.30 -28.19 19.32
N SER A 31 -28.41 -28.81 18.55
CA SER A 31 -27.18 -29.46 19.04
C SER A 31 -25.94 -28.56 19.06
N PHE A 32 -26.10 -27.23 19.01
CA PHE A 32 -25.01 -26.27 19.24
C PHE A 32 -24.59 -26.23 20.72
N ASN A 33 -24.18 -27.36 21.29
CA ASN A 33 -23.41 -27.40 22.52
C ASN A 33 -21.94 -27.10 22.18
N TYR A 34 -21.69 -25.89 21.70
CA TYR A 34 -20.33 -25.41 21.52
C TYR A 34 -19.68 -25.28 22.92
N THR A 35 -18.83 -26.25 23.26
CA THR A 35 -18.08 -26.29 24.52
C THR A 35 -16.83 -25.42 24.50
N GLY A 36 -16.56 -24.74 23.38
CA GLY A 36 -15.30 -24.04 23.10
C GLY A 36 -14.34 -24.89 22.27
N GLU A 37 -13.37 -24.25 21.64
CA GLU A 37 -12.25 -24.94 20.97
C GLU A 37 -11.45 -25.78 21.99
N ILE A 38 -10.77 -26.83 21.56
CA ILE A 38 -9.92 -27.63 22.44
C ILE A 38 -8.71 -26.81 22.91
N GLY A 39 -8.32 -27.01 24.17
CA GLY A 39 -7.11 -26.46 24.78
C GLY A 39 -7.32 -25.19 25.62
N LYS A 40 -6.20 -24.54 25.95
CA LYS A 40 -6.16 -23.26 26.65
C LYS A 40 -6.28 -22.11 25.64
N ASN A 41 -6.86 -21.00 26.04
CA ASN A 41 -6.78 -19.77 25.24
C ASN A 41 -5.41 -19.09 25.42
N ALA A 42 -5.22 -17.94 24.79
CA ALA A 42 -3.95 -17.22 24.83
C ALA A 42 -3.58 -16.63 26.22
N CYS A 43 -4.56 -16.43 27.12
CA CYS A 43 -4.28 -16.12 28.53
C CYS A 43 -3.86 -17.36 29.34
N GLY A 44 -3.95 -18.56 28.75
CA GLY A 44 -3.78 -19.82 29.47
C GLY A 44 -5.07 -20.30 30.16
N ASP A 45 -6.21 -19.65 29.96
CA ASP A 45 -7.48 -20.05 30.56
C ASP A 45 -8.07 -21.27 29.85
N TYR A 46 -8.67 -22.18 30.62
CA TYR A 46 -9.33 -23.39 30.13
C TYR A 46 -10.53 -23.76 31.00
N VAL A 47 -11.37 -24.63 30.47
CA VAL A 47 -12.52 -25.24 31.13
C VAL A 47 -12.31 -26.74 31.08
N CYS A 48 -12.39 -27.40 32.24
CA CYS A 48 -12.30 -28.86 32.29
C CYS A 48 -13.63 -29.53 31.97
N LEU A 49 -13.62 -30.86 31.83
CA LEU A 49 -14.80 -31.68 31.54
C LEU A 49 -15.97 -31.47 32.51
N ASN A 50 -15.70 -31.00 33.73
CA ASN A 50 -16.71 -30.72 34.76
C ASN A 50 -17.29 -29.29 34.70
N ASP A 51 -17.08 -28.58 33.59
CA ASP A 51 -17.53 -27.20 33.35
C ASP A 51 -16.99 -26.21 34.40
N ILE A 52 -15.74 -26.43 34.85
CA ILE A 52 -15.04 -25.59 35.83
C ILE A 52 -13.93 -24.80 35.12
N LEU A 53 -14.02 -23.47 35.19
CA LEU A 53 -12.97 -22.57 34.73
C LEU A 53 -11.70 -22.74 35.57
N ASN A 54 -10.55 -22.94 34.92
CA ASN A 54 -9.21 -23.02 35.51
C ASN A 54 -9.09 -24.00 36.70
N CYS A 55 -9.68 -25.19 36.56
CA CYS A 55 -9.67 -26.23 37.60
C CYS A 55 -8.27 -26.79 37.89
N ARG A 56 -7.72 -26.51 39.08
CA ARG A 56 -6.37 -26.93 39.51
C ARG A 56 -6.05 -28.42 39.28
N ASN A 57 -7.02 -29.31 39.47
CA ASN A 57 -6.81 -30.76 39.36
C ASN A 57 -6.69 -31.26 37.91
N HIS A 58 -7.25 -30.53 36.95
CA HIS A 58 -7.38 -30.97 35.55
C HIS A 58 -6.61 -30.05 34.59
N ALA A 59 -5.53 -29.41 35.06
CA ALA A 59 -4.87 -28.34 34.31
C ALA A 59 -4.22 -28.75 32.98
N ASN A 60 -3.92 -30.03 32.82
CA ASN A 60 -3.22 -30.59 31.66
C ASN A 60 -4.00 -31.70 30.97
N GLU A 61 -5.31 -31.78 31.20
CA GLU A 61 -6.14 -32.77 30.50
C GLU A 61 -6.28 -32.42 29.01
N PRO A 62 -6.19 -33.41 28.11
CA PRO A 62 -6.28 -33.19 26.67
C PRO A 62 -7.68 -32.74 26.23
N ASN A 63 -8.70 -33.04 27.03
CA ASN A 63 -10.10 -32.73 26.73
C ASN A 63 -10.56 -31.38 27.30
N ASN A 64 -9.63 -30.57 27.81
CA ASN A 64 -9.94 -29.21 28.22
C ASN A 64 -10.35 -28.37 27.01
N THR A 65 -11.26 -27.42 27.21
CA THR A 65 -11.70 -26.48 26.16
C THR A 65 -11.44 -25.03 26.55
N LYS A 66 -11.38 -24.16 25.55
CA LYS A 66 -11.24 -22.71 25.72
C LYS A 66 -12.54 -22.15 26.29
N PRO A 67 -12.47 -21.25 27.29
CA PRO A 67 -13.66 -20.61 27.80
C PRO A 67 -14.27 -19.65 26.77
N VAL A 68 -15.60 -19.56 26.77
CA VAL A 68 -16.37 -18.70 25.88
C VAL A 68 -16.78 -17.44 26.64
N LYS A 69 -16.46 -16.26 26.10
CA LYS A 69 -16.79 -14.97 26.72
C LYS A 69 -18.31 -14.86 26.92
N GLY A 70 -18.72 -14.49 28.12
CA GLY A 70 -20.13 -14.36 28.54
C GLY A 70 -20.77 -15.66 29.05
N LYS A 71 -20.11 -16.83 28.91
CA LYS A 71 -20.61 -18.09 29.45
C LYS A 71 -20.29 -18.22 30.94
N THR A 72 -21.25 -18.75 31.70
CA THR A 72 -21.08 -19.07 33.13
C THR A 72 -20.65 -20.51 33.30
N TYR A 73 -19.52 -20.72 33.97
CA TYR A 73 -18.94 -22.01 34.31
C TYR A 73 -19.11 -22.24 35.82
N LYS A 74 -20.02 -23.14 36.19
CA LYS A 74 -20.58 -23.31 37.55
C LYS A 74 -21.12 -22.03 38.20
N TYR A 75 -20.22 -21.18 38.71
CA TYR A 75 -20.53 -19.97 39.46
C TYR A 75 -19.78 -18.73 38.94
N ILE A 76 -18.95 -18.89 37.90
CA ILE A 76 -18.09 -17.81 37.39
C ILE A 76 -18.43 -17.53 35.93
N THR A 77 -18.84 -16.30 35.63
CA THR A 77 -19.04 -15.82 34.26
C THR A 77 -17.72 -15.37 33.68
N TYR A 78 -17.31 -15.97 32.56
CA TYR A 78 -16.05 -15.66 31.91
C TYR A 78 -16.13 -14.32 31.16
N GLN A 79 -15.34 -13.34 31.58
CA GLN A 79 -15.35 -11.98 31.00
C GLN A 79 -14.48 -11.83 29.74
N GLY A 80 -13.75 -12.89 29.36
CA GLY A 80 -12.79 -12.83 28.26
C GLY A 80 -11.38 -12.55 28.76
N CYS A 81 -10.42 -12.93 27.91
CA CYS A 81 -9.01 -12.66 28.08
C CYS A 81 -8.69 -11.33 27.38
N ILE A 82 -8.13 -10.37 28.11
CA ILE A 82 -7.57 -9.16 27.52
C ILE A 82 -6.12 -9.50 27.16
N LEU A 83 -5.91 -9.98 25.94
CA LEU A 83 -4.57 -9.98 25.37
C LEU A 83 -4.22 -8.52 25.09
N GLU A 84 -3.00 -8.11 25.42
CA GLU A 84 -2.48 -6.75 25.23
C GLU A 84 -2.53 -6.27 23.75
N GLU A 85 -2.95 -7.12 22.81
CA GLU A 85 -3.06 -6.84 21.39
C GLU A 85 -4.24 -5.93 20.99
N GLN A 86 -5.23 -5.66 21.86
CA GLN A 86 -6.34 -4.76 21.51
C GLN A 86 -6.11 -3.27 21.82
N ASN A 87 -4.93 -2.88 22.31
CA ASN A 87 -4.54 -1.48 22.32
C ASN A 87 -3.01 -1.37 22.17
N GLN A 88 -2.52 -1.69 20.96
CA GLN A 88 -1.43 -0.87 20.40
C GLN A 88 -1.99 0.53 20.09
N ALA A 89 -2.47 1.23 21.12
CA ALA A 89 -2.38 2.67 21.17
C ALA A 89 -0.89 2.95 21.31
N SER A 90 -0.22 2.89 20.17
CA SER A 90 1.14 3.32 19.97
C SER A 90 1.34 4.61 20.76
N HIS A 91 2.20 4.59 21.77
CA HIS A 91 2.61 5.81 22.47
C HIS A 91 3.44 6.74 21.55
N TYR A 92 3.55 6.41 20.27
CA TYR A 92 4.12 7.20 19.22
C TYR A 92 3.01 7.77 18.33
N ILE A 93 3.14 9.04 18.01
CA ILE A 93 2.36 9.71 16.97
C ILE A 93 3.08 9.42 15.65
N GLU A 94 2.44 8.68 14.76
CA GLU A 94 2.92 8.52 13.40
C GLU A 94 2.46 9.73 12.58
N PHE A 95 3.42 10.49 12.05
CA PHE A 95 3.13 11.60 11.14
C PHE A 95 3.93 11.46 9.85
N THR A 96 3.32 11.85 8.73
CA THR A 96 4.01 11.90 7.44
C THR A 96 4.86 13.16 7.41
N GLY A 97 6.19 13.01 7.33
CA GLY A 97 7.12 14.14 7.28
C GLY A 97 6.94 14.98 6.02
N VAL A 98 7.13 16.30 6.14
CA VAL A 98 7.16 17.23 5.01
C VAL A 98 8.45 16.99 4.21
N ARG A 99 8.32 16.67 2.93
CA ARG A 99 9.46 16.46 2.02
C ARG A 99 9.62 17.69 1.13
N HIS A 100 10.74 18.40 1.29
CA HIS A 100 11.11 19.46 0.34
C HIS A 100 11.74 18.84 -0.90
N ALA A 101 11.42 19.37 -2.07
CA ALA A 101 12.13 19.03 -3.29
C ALA A 101 13.59 19.48 -3.17
N LYS A 102 14.53 18.67 -3.66
CA LYS A 102 15.94 19.05 -3.74
C LYS A 102 16.07 20.29 -4.63
N GLU A 103 16.76 21.31 -4.16
CA GLU A 103 17.14 22.46 -4.97
C GLU A 103 18.27 22.04 -5.93
N PHE A 104 18.10 22.33 -7.21
CA PHE A 104 19.15 22.16 -8.22
C PHE A 104 19.56 23.53 -8.76
N TYR A 105 20.86 23.75 -8.83
CA TYR A 105 21.43 24.95 -9.40
C TYR A 105 21.67 24.75 -10.89
N LEU A 106 21.09 25.62 -11.70
CA LEU A 106 21.37 25.77 -13.12
C LEU A 106 22.58 26.71 -13.24
N ASP A 107 23.64 26.24 -13.87
CA ASP A 107 24.74 27.12 -14.30
C ASP A 107 24.27 27.92 -15.52
N ASP A 108 24.45 29.24 -15.50
CA ASP A 108 24.06 30.12 -16.60
C ASP A 108 25.18 30.33 -17.64
N TYR A 109 26.36 29.74 -17.39
CA TYR A 109 27.53 29.75 -18.26
C TYR A 109 27.96 31.16 -18.73
N LYS A 110 27.60 32.22 -18.00
CA LYS A 110 27.92 33.61 -18.39
C LYS A 110 29.39 33.98 -18.16
N ASP A 111 30.06 33.31 -17.22
CA ASP A 111 31.48 33.51 -16.93
C ASP A 111 32.29 32.29 -17.43
N PRO A 112 32.93 32.37 -18.62
CA PRO A 112 33.67 31.24 -19.16
C PRO A 112 35.01 31.09 -18.44
N MET A 113 35.07 30.25 -17.41
CA MET A 113 36.35 29.89 -16.78
C MET A 113 37.12 28.83 -17.58
N GLU A 114 36.45 27.87 -18.23
CA GLU A 114 37.07 26.82 -19.07
C GLU A 114 36.10 26.27 -20.14
N PRO A 115 36.61 25.63 -21.24
CA PRO A 115 35.77 24.97 -22.23
C PRO A 115 34.90 23.86 -21.60
N ALA A 116 33.59 24.01 -21.70
CA ALA A 116 32.62 23.09 -21.12
C ALA A 116 32.19 22.02 -22.14
N PHE A 117 32.77 20.83 -22.08
CA PHE A 117 32.43 19.69 -22.95
C PHE A 117 31.39 18.75 -22.33
N PHE A 118 30.25 19.29 -21.88
CA PHE A 118 29.17 18.46 -21.34
C PHE A 118 28.29 17.87 -22.45
N SER A 119 27.94 16.58 -22.33
CA SER A 119 26.99 15.93 -23.24
C SER A 119 25.56 16.44 -23.08
N THR A 120 25.25 17.02 -21.92
CA THR A 120 23.98 17.67 -21.61
C THR A 120 24.23 19.16 -21.42
N ILE A 121 23.79 19.97 -22.37
CA ILE A 121 23.99 21.43 -22.40
C ILE A 121 22.82 22.21 -21.78
N TYR A 122 21.70 21.52 -21.52
CA TYR A 122 20.53 22.09 -20.87
C TYR A 122 19.78 21.00 -20.12
N TRP A 123 19.44 21.26 -18.86
CA TRP A 123 18.57 20.40 -18.08
C TRP A 123 17.72 21.24 -17.12
N ASN A 124 16.40 21.13 -17.22
CA ASN A 124 15.48 21.79 -16.31
C ASN A 124 14.39 20.78 -15.89
N TYR A 125 13.89 20.92 -14.68
CA TYR A 125 12.89 20.01 -14.10
C TYR A 125 11.76 20.81 -13.47
N ALA A 126 10.62 20.15 -13.28
CA ALA A 126 9.45 20.73 -12.62
C ALA A 126 8.99 22.09 -13.20
N THR A 127 9.25 22.34 -14.49
CA THR A 127 8.74 23.52 -15.19
C THR A 127 7.23 23.36 -15.37
N ILE A 128 6.46 24.22 -14.71
CA ILE A 128 5.01 24.24 -14.85
C ILE A 128 4.66 24.96 -16.16
N LEU A 129 3.97 24.25 -17.05
CA LEU A 129 3.49 24.79 -18.31
C LEU A 129 2.03 25.21 -18.18
N GLU A 130 1.69 26.41 -18.66
CA GLU A 130 0.32 26.90 -18.72
C GLU A 130 -0.37 26.42 -20.00
N ALA A 131 -1.64 26.02 -19.90
CA ALA A 131 -2.41 25.60 -21.07
C ALA A 131 -2.53 26.75 -22.09
N LYS A 132 -2.21 26.47 -23.35
CA LYS A 132 -2.29 27.40 -24.50
C LYS A 132 -1.32 28.59 -24.46
N LYS A 133 -0.29 28.53 -23.62
CA LYS A 133 0.80 29.51 -23.60
C LYS A 133 2.08 28.86 -24.10
N GLU A 134 2.70 29.44 -25.11
CA GLU A 134 4.01 29.01 -25.57
C GLU A 134 5.05 29.32 -24.48
N THR A 135 5.90 28.34 -24.21
CA THR A 135 7.00 28.46 -23.25
C THR A 135 8.30 28.36 -24.02
N GLU A 136 9.10 29.42 -23.97
CA GLU A 136 10.41 29.47 -24.61
C GLU A 136 11.51 28.99 -23.67
N LEU A 137 12.45 28.22 -24.21
CA LEU A 137 13.63 27.74 -23.51
C LEU A 137 14.87 28.27 -24.23
N SER A 138 15.74 28.96 -23.51
CA SER A 138 16.98 29.53 -24.04
C SER A 138 18.18 28.94 -23.31
N PHE A 139 19.15 28.46 -24.09
CA PHE A 139 20.38 27.85 -23.59
C PHE A 139 21.52 28.06 -24.58
N TYR A 140 22.76 27.91 -24.12
CA TYR A 140 23.95 28.04 -24.94
C TYR A 140 24.46 26.66 -25.36
N THR A 141 24.80 26.50 -26.63
CA THR A 141 25.38 25.24 -27.14
C THR A 141 26.90 25.12 -26.89
N SER A 142 27.52 26.18 -26.35
CA SER A 142 28.98 26.30 -26.19
C SER A 142 29.72 26.01 -27.50
N ASP A 143 31.00 25.60 -27.42
CA ASP A 143 31.87 25.27 -28.56
C ASP A 143 31.63 23.86 -29.14
N ILE A 144 30.57 23.17 -28.70
CA ILE A 144 30.30 21.78 -29.09
C ILE A 144 29.51 21.75 -30.40
N THR A 145 30.08 21.09 -31.40
CA THR A 145 29.39 20.81 -32.67
C THR A 145 28.87 19.39 -32.70
N GLY A 146 27.77 19.16 -33.42
CA GLY A 146 27.18 17.84 -33.57
C GLY A 146 25.66 17.87 -33.52
N ARG A 147 25.08 16.66 -33.53
CA ARG A 147 23.64 16.46 -33.48
C ARG A 147 23.19 16.31 -32.03
N PHE A 148 22.31 17.19 -31.60
CA PHE A 148 21.72 17.18 -30.27
C PHE A 148 20.29 16.65 -30.31
N LYS A 149 19.88 16.06 -29.18
CA LYS A 149 18.52 15.59 -28.94
C LYS A 149 17.94 16.34 -27.75
N VAL A 150 16.85 17.07 -27.99
CA VAL A 150 15.97 17.62 -26.98
C VAL A 150 14.98 16.53 -26.59
N VAL A 151 14.85 16.29 -25.28
CA VAL A 151 13.86 15.36 -24.72
C VAL A 151 13.02 16.13 -23.72
N VAL A 152 11.72 16.17 -23.91
CA VAL A 152 10.75 16.78 -22.99
C VAL A 152 9.94 15.65 -22.38
N GLN A 153 9.94 15.56 -21.04
CA GLN A 153 9.18 14.58 -20.28
C GLN A 153 8.37 15.30 -19.21
N GLY A 154 7.12 14.89 -19.03
CA GLY A 154 6.25 15.48 -18.03
C GLY A 154 5.06 14.61 -17.70
N ALA A 155 4.22 15.12 -16.82
CA ALA A 155 2.94 14.53 -16.47
C ALA A 155 1.87 15.61 -16.45
N THR A 156 0.67 15.25 -16.87
CA THR A 156 -0.55 16.03 -16.78
C THR A 156 -1.50 15.36 -15.77
N LEU A 157 -2.66 15.96 -15.53
CA LEU A 157 -3.69 15.35 -14.67
C LEU A 157 -4.18 13.99 -15.20
N ASN A 158 -4.07 13.76 -16.51
CA ASN A 158 -4.68 12.61 -17.16
C ASN A 158 -3.67 11.62 -17.73
N ASP A 159 -2.45 12.05 -18.05
CA ASP A 159 -1.45 11.20 -18.72
C ASP A 159 -0.01 11.76 -18.61
N VAL A 160 0.97 10.93 -18.95
CA VAL A 160 2.37 11.32 -19.15
C VAL A 160 2.59 11.95 -20.52
N VAL A 161 3.54 12.87 -20.60
CA VAL A 161 3.92 13.57 -21.84
C VAL A 161 5.36 13.25 -22.16
N TYR A 162 5.62 12.88 -23.41
CA TYR A 162 6.95 12.63 -23.94
C TYR A 162 7.09 13.21 -25.35
N ALA A 163 8.14 13.95 -25.60
CA ALA A 163 8.47 14.46 -26.93
C ALA A 163 9.99 14.51 -27.12
N GLU A 164 10.42 14.29 -28.36
CA GLU A 164 11.82 14.43 -28.76
C GLU A 164 11.97 15.29 -30.01
N LYS A 165 13.07 16.04 -30.07
CA LYS A 165 13.44 16.82 -31.25
C LYS A 165 14.95 16.80 -31.43
N TYR A 166 15.39 16.71 -32.68
CA TYR A 166 16.81 16.80 -33.01
C TYR A 166 17.13 18.13 -33.67
N PHE A 167 18.33 18.64 -33.43
CA PHE A 167 18.91 19.77 -34.14
C PHE A 167 20.43 19.59 -34.29
N ASP A 168 21.02 20.24 -35.28
CA ASP A 168 22.46 20.17 -35.55
C ASP A 168 23.12 21.51 -35.26
N VAL A 169 24.23 21.48 -34.52
CA VAL A 169 25.10 22.63 -34.29
C VAL A 169 26.31 22.50 -35.19
N LYS A 170 26.50 23.48 -36.08
CA LYS A 170 27.59 23.54 -37.05
C LYS A 170 28.52 24.69 -36.71
N LYS A 171 29.80 24.53 -37.08
CA LYS A 171 30.82 25.59 -37.02
C LYS A 171 30.55 26.66 -38.09
#